data_AF-Q0F293-F1
#
_entry.id   AF-Q0F293-F1
#
_cell.length_a   1.000
_cell.length_b   1.000
_cell.length_c   1.000
_cell.angle_alpha   90.00
_cell.angle_beta   90.00
_cell.angle_gamma   90.00
#
_symmetry.space_group_name_H-M   'P 1'
#
loop_
_entity.id
_entity.type
_entity.pdbx_description
1 polymer ?
#
loop_
_entity_poly.entity_id
_entity_poly.type
_entity_poly.pdbx_seq_one_letter_code
_entity_poly.pdbx_strand_id
1 'polypeptide(L)'
;MKNTRETPTSNEGWIIEIMDAYQDAKAALPFAAAAGREMHEADLFHMAPLVCLKFRDLGNSDELRKKARDAAIGSYIANHEAGNRNLYDPVMAFAFCYMLAHYGIGLVDEDKCQNILMFVELNLAKIKTAIASLTVSPAA
;
A
#
# COMPACT_ATOMS: atom_id res chain seq x y z
N MET A 1 1.36 15.12 20.39
CA MET A 1 0.27 14.13 20.49
C MET A 1 0.41 13.17 19.32
N LYS A 2 0.53 11.87 19.58
CA LYS A 2 0.54 10.83 18.56
C LYS A 2 -0.89 10.69 18.04
N ASN A 3 -1.21 11.33 16.92
CA ASN A 3 -2.47 11.11 16.24
C ASN A 3 -2.33 9.82 15.44
N THR A 4 -2.74 8.70 16.02
CA THR A 4 -2.96 7.46 15.26
C THR A 4 -3.97 7.77 14.16
N ARG A 5 -3.63 7.47 12.90
CA ARG A 5 -4.56 7.68 11.79
C ARG A 5 -5.71 6.69 11.94
N GLU A 6 -6.92 7.21 12.07
CA GLU A 6 -8.14 6.40 12.17
C GLU A 6 -8.28 5.51 10.94
N THR A 7 -8.79 4.29 11.14
CA THR A 7 -9.01 3.36 10.04
C THR A 7 -10.20 3.85 9.20
N PRO A 8 -10.07 3.97 7.87
CA PRO A 8 -11.17 4.41 7.04
C PRO A 8 -12.39 3.48 7.11
N THR A 9 -13.59 4.06 7.09
CA THR A 9 -14.85 3.30 7.19
C THR A 9 -15.53 3.09 5.83
N SER A 10 -15.24 3.95 4.85
CA SER A 10 -15.75 3.88 3.47
C SER A 10 -14.69 3.48 2.45
N ASN A 11 -15.12 2.99 1.28
CA ASN A 11 -14.20 2.58 0.21
C ASN A 11 -13.45 3.79 -0.37
N GLU A 12 -14.10 4.95 -0.48
CA GLU A 12 -13.47 6.20 -0.89
C GLU A 12 -12.40 6.64 0.12
N GLY A 13 -12.68 6.50 1.42
CA GLY A 13 -11.70 6.77 2.47
C GLY A 13 -10.47 5.85 2.36
N TRP A 14 -10.69 4.58 2.03
CA TRP A 14 -9.60 3.63 1.76
C TRP A 14 -8.79 4.00 0.52
N ILE A 15 -9.42 4.45 -0.58
CA ILE A 15 -8.68 4.94 -1.75
C ILE A 15 -7.78 6.11 -1.37
N ILE A 16 -8.30 7.10 -0.63
CA ILE A 16 -7.53 8.26 -0.20
C ILE A 16 -6.34 7.82 0.66
N GLU A 17 -6.56 6.90 1.59
CA GLU A 17 -5.47 6.39 2.43
C GLU A 17 -4.43 5.59 1.62
N ILE A 18 -4.85 4.75 0.67
CA ILE A 18 -3.94 4.00 -0.20
C ILE A 18 -3.10 4.96 -1.04
N MET A 19 -3.68 6.05 -1.55
CA MET A 19 -2.95 7.08 -2.30
C MET A 19 -1.91 7.77 -1.42
N ASP A 20 -2.27 8.17 -0.19
CA ASP A 20 -1.34 8.76 0.77
C ASP A 20 -0.20 7.78 1.12
N ALA A 21 -0.54 6.51 1.37
CA ALA A 21 0.43 5.46 1.67
C ALA A 21 1.37 5.18 0.48
N TYR A 22 0.86 5.21 -0.75
CA TYR A 22 1.66 5.07 -1.96
C TYR A 22 2.65 6.23 -2.11
N GLN A 23 2.21 7.46 -1.86
CA GLN A 23 3.09 8.64 -1.88
C GLN A 23 4.14 8.60 -0.77
N ASP A 24 3.78 8.13 0.43
CA ASP A 24 4.72 7.93 1.54
C ASP A 24 5.82 6.93 1.16
N ALA A 25 5.44 5.82 0.51
CA ALA A 25 6.40 4.84 0.00
C ALA A 25 7.26 5.43 -1.12
N LYS A 26 6.66 6.18 -2.05
CA LYS A 26 7.36 6.83 -3.17
C LYS A 26 8.38 7.87 -2.70
N ALA A 27 8.09 8.57 -1.60
CA ALA A 27 9.02 9.51 -0.98
C ALA A 27 10.31 8.83 -0.46
N ALA A 28 10.33 7.49 -0.32
CA ALA A 28 11.52 6.73 0.04
C ALA A 28 12.50 6.53 -1.13
N LEU A 29 12.05 6.64 -2.38
CA LEU A 29 12.87 6.35 -3.58
C LEU A 29 14.19 7.14 -3.64
N PRO A 30 14.22 8.47 -3.36
CA PRO A 30 15.47 9.23 -3.39
C PRO A 30 16.50 8.73 -2.35
N PHE A 31 16.04 8.20 -1.22
CA PHE A 31 16.91 7.67 -0.17
C PHE A 31 17.49 6.30 -0.54
N ALA A 32 16.73 5.46 -1.25
CA ALA A 32 17.24 4.20 -1.79
C ALA A 32 18.41 4.47 -2.75
N ALA A 33 18.23 5.42 -3.67
CA ALA A 33 19.27 5.85 -4.59
C ALA A 33 20.51 6.39 -3.87
N ALA A 34 20.34 7.23 -2.84
CA ALA A 34 21.43 7.76 -2.02
C ALA A 34 22.20 6.66 -1.26
N ALA A 35 21.53 5.55 -0.92
CA ALA A 35 22.13 4.37 -0.31
C ALA A 35 22.75 3.40 -1.32
N GLY A 36 22.84 3.77 -2.60
CA GLY A 36 23.38 2.93 -3.67
C GLY A 36 22.49 1.73 -4.03
N ARG A 37 21.19 1.80 -3.72
CA ARG A 37 20.20 0.78 -4.07
C ARG A 37 19.29 1.30 -5.16
N GLU A 38 19.03 0.46 -6.15
CA GLU A 38 18.04 0.73 -7.17
C GLU A 38 16.66 0.29 -6.66
N MET A 39 15.69 1.20 -6.73
CA MET A 39 14.30 0.96 -6.37
C MET A 39 13.42 1.77 -7.31
N HIS A 40 12.39 1.14 -7.86
CA HIS A 40 11.44 1.75 -8.78
C HIS A 40 10.02 1.73 -8.20
N GLU A 41 9.09 2.40 -8.88
CA GLU A 41 7.67 2.35 -8.49
C GLU A 41 7.13 0.91 -8.45
N ALA A 42 7.60 0.06 -9.36
CA ALA A 42 7.26 -1.37 -9.41
C ALA A 42 7.70 -2.14 -8.16
N ASP A 43 8.64 -1.63 -7.37
CA ASP A 43 9.14 -2.26 -6.15
C ASP A 43 8.42 -1.77 -4.88
N LEU A 44 7.59 -0.71 -4.99
CA LEU A 44 6.97 -0.07 -3.82
C LEU A 44 6.03 -0.99 -3.06
N PHE A 45 5.49 -2.04 -3.68
CA PHE A 45 4.64 -3.01 -2.99
C PHE A 45 5.36 -3.70 -1.82
N HIS A 46 6.70 -3.83 -1.89
CA HIS A 46 7.51 -4.34 -0.79
C HIS A 46 7.47 -3.45 0.46
N MET A 47 7.20 -2.15 0.29
CA MET A 47 7.11 -1.17 1.38
C MET A 47 5.73 -1.12 2.03
N ALA A 48 4.69 -1.57 1.31
CA ALA A 48 3.30 -1.46 1.77
C ALA A 48 3.04 -2.01 3.19
N PRO A 49 3.61 -3.16 3.62
CA PRO A 49 3.41 -3.67 4.98
C PRO A 49 3.98 -2.75 6.06
N LEU A 50 5.13 -2.13 5.80
CA LEU A 50 5.75 -1.19 6.74
C LEU A 50 4.98 0.12 6.82
N VAL A 51 4.49 0.62 5.68
CA VAL A 51 3.66 1.84 5.63
C VAL A 51 2.32 1.62 6.35
N CYS A 52 1.70 0.45 6.18
CA CYS A 52 0.50 0.04 6.93
C CYS A 52 0.73 0.17 8.44
N LEU A 53 1.81 -0.42 8.97
CA LEU A 53 2.13 -0.35 10.39
C LEU A 53 2.48 1.07 10.85
N LYS A 54 3.18 1.85 10.02
CA LYS A 54 3.48 3.25 10.30
C LYS A 54 2.20 4.08 10.47
N PHE A 55 1.23 3.93 9.57
CA PHE A 55 -0.04 4.68 9.61
C PHE A 55 -0.87 4.37 10.85
N ARG A 56 -0.69 3.17 11.42
CA ARG A 56 -1.37 2.74 12.65
C ARG A 56 -0.55 2.94 13.94
N ASP A 57 0.65 3.53 13.86
CA ASP A 57 1.60 3.64 14.98
C ASP A 57 1.96 2.28 15.62
N LEU A 58 2.01 1.22 14.80
CA LEU A 58 2.28 -0.18 15.20
C LEU A 58 3.67 -0.68 14.80
N GLY A 59 4.52 0.19 14.25
CA GLY A 59 5.81 -0.18 13.65
C GLY A 59 6.84 -0.79 14.59
N ASN A 60 6.67 -0.68 15.92
CA ASN A 60 7.62 -1.15 16.92
C ASN A 60 7.48 -2.64 17.29
N SER A 61 6.42 -3.32 16.83
CA SER A 61 6.19 -4.73 17.15
C SER A 61 6.74 -5.65 16.07
N ASP A 62 7.73 -6.49 16.41
CA ASP A 62 8.26 -7.52 15.49
C ASP A 62 7.21 -8.52 15.03
N GLU A 63 6.33 -8.94 15.93
CA GLU A 63 5.24 -9.87 15.61
C GLU A 63 4.31 -9.30 14.53
N LEU A 64 3.85 -8.05 14.70
CA LEU A 64 3.00 -7.37 13.72
C LEU A 64 3.74 -7.12 12.41
N ARG A 65 5.04 -6.76 12.45
CA ARG A 65 5.89 -6.66 11.24
C ARG A 65 5.91 -7.96 10.46
N LYS A 66 6.08 -9.09 11.15
CA LYS A 66 6.07 -10.41 10.54
C LYS A 66 4.69 -10.74 9.95
N LYS A 67 3.62 -10.61 10.73
CA LYS A 67 2.24 -10.88 10.29
C LYS A 67 1.83 -10.08 9.05
N ALA A 68 2.06 -8.76 9.09
CA ALA A 68 1.75 -7.86 7.97
C ALA A 68 2.51 -8.25 6.69
N ARG A 69 3.82 -8.51 6.81
CA ARG A 69 4.67 -8.87 5.66
C ARG A 69 4.32 -10.24 5.10
N ASP A 70 4.18 -11.24 5.96
CA ASP A 70 3.93 -12.63 5.53
C ASP A 70 2.57 -12.72 4.81
N ALA A 71 1.54 -12.02 5.30
CA ALA A 71 0.25 -11.93 4.62
C ALA A 71 0.37 -11.19 3.27
N ALA A 72 0.92 -9.97 3.26
CA ALA A 72 1.00 -9.15 2.06
C ALA A 72 1.84 -9.80 0.94
N ILE A 73 3.09 -10.15 1.24
CA ILE A 73 4.03 -10.65 0.24
C ILE A 73 3.69 -12.09 -0.14
N GLY A 74 3.25 -12.93 0.81
CA GLY A 74 2.80 -14.28 0.52
C GLY A 74 1.60 -14.28 -0.44
N SER A 75 0.60 -13.43 -0.20
CA SER A 75 -0.55 -13.30 -1.10
C SER A 75 -0.16 -12.72 -2.45
N TYR A 76 0.78 -11.76 -2.51
CA TYR A 76 1.25 -11.19 -3.78
C TYR A 76 1.91 -12.25 -4.65
N ILE A 77 2.86 -13.01 -4.10
CA ILE A 77 3.55 -14.09 -4.82
C ILE A 77 2.54 -15.11 -5.34
N ALA A 78 1.64 -15.60 -4.48
CA ALA A 78 0.63 -16.58 -4.87
C ALA A 78 -0.28 -16.10 -6.01
N ASN A 79 -0.71 -14.82 -5.97
CA ASN A 79 -1.58 -14.27 -7.02
C ASN A 79 -0.81 -13.94 -8.30
N HIS A 80 0.45 -13.52 -8.19
CA HIS A 80 1.30 -13.26 -9.34
C HIS A 80 1.65 -14.56 -10.08
N GLU A 81 1.96 -15.64 -9.35
CA GLU A 81 2.19 -16.98 -9.92
C GLU A 81 0.93 -17.58 -10.55
N ALA A 82 -0.25 -17.29 -10.00
CA ALA A 82 -1.53 -17.65 -10.60
C ALA A 82 -1.88 -16.85 -11.88
N GLY A 83 -1.03 -15.89 -12.28
CA GLY A 83 -1.18 -15.13 -13.53
C GLY A 83 -2.13 -13.93 -13.43
N ASN A 84 -2.35 -13.39 -12.23
CA ASN A 84 -3.14 -12.18 -12.05
C ASN A 84 -2.42 -10.94 -12.64
N ARG A 85 -2.77 -10.61 -13.88
CA ARG A 85 -2.16 -9.52 -14.65
C ARG A 85 -2.38 -8.13 -14.05
N ASN A 86 -3.38 -7.96 -13.19
CA ASN A 86 -3.63 -6.67 -12.55
C ASN A 86 -2.46 -6.27 -11.63
N LEU A 87 -1.73 -7.25 -11.08
CA LEU A 87 -0.59 -7.02 -10.21
C LEU A 87 0.69 -6.57 -10.96
N TYR A 88 0.63 -6.48 -12.30
CA TYR A 88 1.70 -5.83 -13.07
C TYR A 88 1.61 -4.30 -13.01
N ASP A 89 0.47 -3.75 -12.58
CA ASP A 89 0.35 -2.32 -12.30
C ASP A 89 0.91 -2.01 -10.90
N PRO A 90 1.92 -1.12 -10.78
CA PRO A 90 2.55 -0.83 -9.49
C PRO A 90 1.59 -0.30 -8.42
N VAL A 91 0.61 0.52 -8.81
CA VAL A 91 -0.37 1.07 -7.87
C VAL A 91 -1.31 -0.03 -7.38
N MET A 92 -1.73 -0.92 -8.27
CA MET A 92 -2.54 -2.07 -7.89
C MET A 92 -1.77 -3.07 -7.01
N ALA A 93 -0.51 -3.37 -7.36
CA ALA A 93 0.36 -4.23 -6.56
C ALA A 93 0.58 -3.69 -5.14
N PHE A 94 0.81 -2.37 -5.04
CA PHE A 94 0.93 -1.69 -3.76
C PHE A 94 -0.38 -1.74 -2.97
N ALA A 95 -1.51 -1.37 -3.57
CA ALA A 95 -2.82 -1.39 -2.91
C ALA A 95 -3.17 -2.80 -2.41
N PHE A 96 -2.90 -3.82 -3.23
CA PHE A 96 -3.03 -5.23 -2.86
C PHE A 96 -2.22 -5.56 -1.61
N CYS A 97 -0.91 -5.31 -1.62
CA CYS A 97 -0.06 -5.60 -0.46
C CYS A 97 -0.45 -4.77 0.77
N TYR A 98 -0.88 -3.53 0.59
CA TYR A 98 -1.31 -2.65 1.67
C TYR A 98 -2.57 -3.16 2.38
N MET A 99 -3.55 -3.66 1.62
CA MET A 99 -4.78 -4.23 2.18
C MET A 99 -4.51 -5.59 2.83
N LEU A 100 -3.71 -6.44 2.20
CA LEU A 100 -3.35 -7.74 2.79
C LEU A 100 -2.50 -7.59 4.07
N ALA A 101 -1.72 -6.52 4.19
CA ALA A 101 -1.04 -6.19 5.44
C ALA A 101 -2.04 -5.88 6.58
N HIS A 102 -3.09 -5.09 6.30
CA HIS A 102 -4.16 -4.81 7.26
C HIS A 102 -4.93 -6.06 7.66
N TYR A 103 -5.21 -6.93 6.68
CA TYR A 103 -5.82 -8.23 6.93
C TYR A 103 -4.93 -9.12 7.82
N GLY A 104 -3.64 -9.22 7.50
CA GLY A 104 -2.68 -10.04 8.25
C GLY A 104 -2.52 -9.66 9.72
N ILE A 105 -2.78 -8.41 10.07
CA ILE A 105 -2.75 -7.92 11.47
C ILE A 105 -4.15 -7.86 12.11
N GLY A 106 -5.19 -8.31 11.41
CA GLY A 106 -6.55 -8.40 11.93
C GLY A 106 -7.30 -7.06 12.03
N LEU A 107 -6.88 -6.02 11.30
CA LEU A 107 -7.58 -4.73 11.27
C LEU A 107 -8.74 -4.70 10.29
N VAL A 108 -8.70 -5.54 9.26
CA VAL A 108 -9.71 -5.65 8.22
C VAL A 108 -9.98 -7.14 8.01
N ASP A 109 -11.25 -7.53 7.88
CA ASP A 109 -11.62 -8.91 7.56
C ASP A 109 -11.52 -9.19 6.04
N GLU A 110 -11.74 -10.44 5.65
CA GLU A 110 -11.63 -10.87 4.26
C GLU A 110 -12.64 -10.14 3.35
N ASP A 111 -13.91 -10.08 3.75
CA ASP A 111 -14.98 -9.47 2.97
C ASP A 111 -14.70 -7.98 2.71
N LYS A 112 -14.30 -7.24 3.74
CA LYS A 112 -13.96 -5.82 3.61
C LYS A 112 -12.71 -5.64 2.75
N CYS A 113 -11.70 -6.48 2.91
CA CYS A 113 -10.48 -6.44 2.10
C CYS A 113 -10.80 -6.66 0.61
N GLN A 114 -11.58 -7.69 0.27
CA GLN A 114 -12.00 -7.98 -1.10
C GLN A 114 -12.82 -6.83 -1.69
N ASN A 115 -13.78 -6.30 -0.94
CA ASN A 115 -14.61 -5.18 -1.38
C ASN A 115 -13.77 -3.93 -1.71
N ILE A 116 -12.77 -3.61 -0.87
CA ILE A 116 -11.89 -2.46 -1.11
C ILE A 116 -11.01 -2.70 -2.34
N LEU A 117 -10.41 -3.89 -2.49
CA LEU A 117 -9.55 -4.21 -3.63
C LEU A 117 -10.31 -4.19 -4.94
N MET A 118 -11.53 -4.73 -4.98
CA MET A 118 -12.41 -4.63 -6.14
C MET A 118 -12.73 -3.16 -6.48
N PHE A 119 -12.98 -2.33 -5.46
CA PHE A 119 -13.25 -0.91 -5.68
C PHE A 119 -12.02 -0.14 -6.19
N VAL A 120 -10.81 -0.48 -5.72
CA VAL A 120 -9.54 0.05 -6.23
C VAL A 120 -9.37 -0.34 -7.70
N GLU A 121 -9.57 -1.60 -8.04
CA GLU A 121 -9.46 -2.10 -9.41
C GLU A 121 -10.39 -1.35 -10.37
N LEU A 122 -11.67 -1.21 -10.01
CA LEU A 122 -12.67 -0.48 -10.80
C LEU A 122 -12.35 1.01 -11.00
N ASN A 123 -11.56 1.60 -10.10
CA ASN A 123 -11.19 3.02 -10.13
C ASN A 123 -9.70 3.26 -10.44
N LEU A 124 -8.94 2.23 -10.80
CA LEU A 124 -7.47 2.28 -10.89
C LEU A 124 -6.97 3.40 -11.81
N ALA A 125 -7.62 3.60 -12.96
CA ALA A 125 -7.26 4.68 -13.88
C ALA A 125 -7.37 6.06 -13.22
N LYS A 126 -8.46 6.32 -12.49
CA LYS A 126 -8.68 7.61 -11.79
C LYS A 126 -7.66 7.80 -10.66
N ILE A 127 -7.38 6.74 -9.91
CA ILE A 127 -6.39 6.74 -8.82
C ILE A 127 -5.02 7.11 -9.37
N LYS A 128 -4.59 6.47 -10.47
CA LYS A 128 -3.31 6.76 -11.12
C LYS A 128 -3.21 8.20 -11.62
N THR A 129 -4.26 8.72 -12.25
CA THR A 129 -4.31 10.13 -12.67
C THR A 129 -4.17 11.07 -11.47
N ALA A 130 -4.86 10.79 -10.37
CA ALA A 130 -4.78 11.59 -9.16
C ALA A 130 -3.35 11.55 -8.55
N ILE A 131 -2.77 10.36 -8.39
CA ILE A 131 -1.38 10.17 -7.92
C ILE A 131 -0.39 10.95 -8.79
N ALA A 132 -0.52 10.88 -10.12
CA ALA A 132 0.34 11.63 -11.02
C ALA A 132 0.18 13.16 -10.83
N SER A 133 -1.05 13.65 -10.67
CA SER A 133 -1.30 15.08 -10.47
C SER A 133 -0.71 15.63 -9.16
N LEU A 134 -0.64 14.80 -8.11
CA LEU A 134 -0.02 15.17 -6.82
C LEU A 134 1.49 15.37 -6.94
N THR A 135 2.16 14.72 -7.89
CA THR A 135 3.61 14.85 -8.09
C THR A 135 4.03 16.10 -8.87
N VAL A 136 3.08 16.85 -9.44
CA VAL A 136 3.35 18.04 -10.30
C VAL A 136 3.19 19.35 -9.53
N SER A 137 2.89 19.34 -8.22
CA SER A 137 2.85 20.58 -7.44
C SER A 137 4.28 21.10 -7.21
N PRO A 138 4.65 22.29 -7.74
CA PRO A 138 5.93 22.91 -7.39
C PRO A 138 5.85 23.29 -5.92
N ALA A 139 6.94 23.07 -5.19
CA ALA A 139 7.13 23.65 -3.86
C ALA A 139 6.80 25.16 -3.94
N ALA A 140 5.74 25.57 -3.27
CA ALA A 140 5.39 26.97 -3.04
C ALA A 140 6.18 27.51 -1.85
#